data_AF-A0A133UYK9-F1
#
_entry.id   AF-A0A133UYK9-F1
#
_cell.length_a   1.000
_cell.length_b   1.000
_cell.length_c   1.000
_cell.angle_alpha   90.00
_cell.angle_beta   90.00
_cell.angle_gamma   90.00
#
_symmetry.space_group_name_H-M   'P 1'
#
loop_
_entity.id
_entity.type
_entity.pdbx_description
1 polymer ?
#
loop_
_entity_poly.entity_id
_entity_poly.type
_entity_poly.pdbx_seq_one_letter_code
_entity_poly.pdbx_strand_id
1 'polypeptide(L)' 'MISDKEEKDKKAQKCNRCGARGAVYHQMGLNLCRRCFREIAAKMGFKKYE' A
#
# COMPACT_ATOMS: atom_id res chain seq x y z
N MET A 1 12.73 16.12 -24.57
CA MET A 1 13.26 15.58 -23.30
C MET A 1 12.24 14.55 -22.83
N ILE A 2 12.51 13.29 -23.15
CA ILE A 2 11.55 12.18 -23.08
C ILE A 2 11.61 11.61 -21.67
N SER A 3 10.57 11.86 -20.88
CA SER A 3 9.92 10.89 -20.00
C SER A 3 10.79 9.97 -19.12
N ASP A 4 11.72 10.49 -18.33
CA ASP A 4 12.43 9.70 -17.31
C ASP A 4 11.59 9.51 -16.01
N LYS A 5 10.46 8.79 -16.06
CA LYS A 5 9.69 8.45 -14.85
C LYS A 5 9.56 6.95 -14.54
N GLU A 6 10.12 6.09 -15.39
CA GLU A 6 9.90 4.64 -15.32
C GLU A 6 11.20 3.85 -15.11
N GLU A 7 11.89 4.03 -13.97
CA GLU A 7 12.84 2.98 -13.54
C GLU A 7 13.10 2.94 -12.03
N LYS A 8 12.05 2.87 -11.20
CA LYS A 8 12.18 2.36 -9.81
C LYS A 8 10.99 1.48 -9.47
N ASP A 9 10.85 0.38 -10.19
CA ASP A 9 9.77 -0.60 -9.99
C ASP A 9 10.22 -1.93 -9.38
N LYS A 10 11.48 -2.07 -8.94
CA LYS A 10 11.97 -3.38 -8.46
C LYS A 10 12.04 -3.56 -6.94
N LYS A 11 11.80 -2.52 -6.12
CA LYS A 11 11.75 -2.70 -4.64
C LYS A 11 11.07 -1.58 -3.85
N ALA A 12 10.37 -0.68 -4.51
CA ALA A 12 9.57 0.31 -3.81
C ALA A 12 8.28 -0.38 -3.40
N GLN A 13 8.26 -0.83 -2.15
CA GLN A 13 7.11 -1.15 -1.34
C GLN A 13 6.00 -0.08 -1.49
N LYS A 14 5.25 -0.16 -2.60
CA LYS A 14 4.18 0.75 -3.00
C LYS A 14 2.85 0.16 -2.54
N CYS A 15 1.91 1.01 -2.18
CA CYS A 15 0.55 0.55 -1.97
C CYS A 15 -0.07 0.08 -3.29
N ASN A 16 -0.60 -1.14 -3.32
CA ASN A 16 -1.27 -1.70 -4.50
C ASN A 16 -2.49 -0.90 -4.97
N ARG A 17 -3.08 -0.08 -4.09
CA ARG A 17 -4.29 0.71 -4.40
C ARG A 17 -3.98 2.17 -4.70
N CYS A 18 -3.12 2.79 -3.90
CA CYS A 18 -2.86 4.23 -3.95
C CYS A 18 -1.54 4.59 -4.66
N GLY A 19 -0.67 3.61 -4.96
CA GLY A 19 0.66 3.84 -5.54
C GLY A 19 1.62 4.61 -4.63
N ALA A 20 1.20 4.95 -3.40
CA ALA A 20 2.00 5.71 -2.47
C ALA A 20 3.24 4.91 -2.07
N ARG A 21 4.38 5.59 -2.03
CA ARG A 21 5.69 5.05 -1.62
C ARG A 21 5.99 5.25 -0.12
N GLY A 22 5.01 5.72 0.66
CA GLY A 22 5.19 6.02 2.08
C GLY A 22 4.22 5.21 2.96
N ALA A 23 4.61 4.94 4.21
CA ALA A 23 3.82 4.24 5.25
C ALA A 23 2.87 3.17 4.68
N VAL A 24 3.44 2.25 3.92
CA VAL A 24 2.77 1.06 3.40
C VAL A 24 3.01 -0.05 4.40
N TYR A 25 1.95 -0.70 4.84
CA TYR A 25 2.07 -1.91 5.65
C TYR A 25 2.51 -3.04 4.71
N HIS A 26 3.42 -3.88 5.17
CA HIS A 26 3.85 -5.09 4.43
C HIS A 26 3.63 -6.36 5.25
N GLN A 27 3.23 -6.18 6.50
CA GLN A 27 2.89 -7.27 7.39
C GLN A 27 1.64 -7.97 6.87
N MET A 28 1.62 -9.30 7.00
CA MET A 28 0.53 -10.16 6.54
C MET A 28 0.22 -10.06 5.03
N GLY A 29 1.18 -9.64 4.20
CA GLY A 29 1.02 -9.55 2.73
C GLY A 29 0.12 -8.39 2.27
N LEU A 30 -0.30 -7.52 3.19
CA LEU A 30 -1.18 -6.39 2.93
C LEU A 30 -0.38 -5.18 2.47
N ASN A 31 0.10 -5.17 1.22
CA ASN A 31 0.83 -4.06 0.58
C ASN A 31 -0.06 -2.81 0.40
N LEU A 32 -0.53 -2.22 1.50
CA LEU A 32 -1.52 -1.16 1.55
C LEU A 32 -1.06 0.00 2.42
N CYS A 33 -1.26 1.22 1.93
CA CYS A 33 -1.05 2.45 2.69
C CYS A 33 -2.10 2.55 3.81
N ARG A 34 -1.77 3.19 4.95
CA ARG A 34 -2.70 3.32 6.12
C ARG A 34 -4.12 3.78 5.78
N ARG A 35 -4.25 4.66 4.78
CA ARG A 35 -5.54 5.17 4.30
C ARG A 35 -6.34 4.04 3.65
N CYS A 36 -5.73 3.33 2.70
CA CYS A 36 -6.36 2.21 2.03
C CYS A 36 -6.60 1.02 2.97
N PHE A 37 -5.68 0.77 3.91
CA PHE A 37 -5.87 -0.26 4.91
C PHE A 37 -7.14 -0.01 5.73
N ARG A 38 -7.43 1.23 6.13
CA ARG A 38 -8.64 1.56 6.90
C ARG A 38 -9.95 1.26 6.14
N GLU A 39 -9.97 1.55 4.84
CA GLU A 39 -11.14 1.27 3.98
C GLU A 39 -11.32 -0.24 3.74
N ILE A 40 -10.22 -0.97 3.60
CA ILE A 40 -10.24 -2.40 3.29
C ILE A 40 -10.42 -3.23 4.57
N ALA A 41 -9.86 -2.80 5.70
CA ALA A 41 -9.98 -3.46 7.00
C ALA A 41 -11.45 -3.61 7.41
N ALA A 42 -12.27 -2.58 7.17
CA ALA A 42 -13.70 -2.63 7.40
C ALA A 42 -14.41 -3.70 6.54
N LYS A 43 -13.95 -3.93 5.31
CA LYS A 43 -14.52 -4.93 4.39
C LYS A 43 -13.94 -6.33 4.56
N MET A 44 -12.68 -6.43 4.97
CA MET A 44 -11.97 -7.71 5.21
C MET A 44 -12.36 -8.36 6.54
N GLY A 45 -13.19 -7.71 7.36
CA GLY A 45 -13.60 -8.25 8.65
C GLY A 45 -12.50 -8.21 9.70
N PHE A 46 -11.54 -7.29 9.59
CA PHE A 46 -10.58 -7.03 10.66
C PHE A 46 -11.35 -6.51 11.88
N LYS A 47 -11.57 -7.38 12.87
CA LYS A 47 -12.13 -7.02 14.16
C LYS A 47 -11.01 -6.42 15.02
N LYS A 48 -11.24 -5.23 15.56
CA LYS A 48 -10.39 -4.68 16.62
C LYS A 48 -10.63 -5.54 17.86
N TYR A 49 -9.67 -6.38 18.20
CA TYR A 49 -9.62 -7.01 19.52
C TYR A 49 -8.83 -6.02 20.41
N GLU A 50 -9.48 -5.52 21.46
CA GLU A 50 -8.82 -4.72 22.51
C GLU A 50 -8.06 -5.62 23.48
#